data_AF-A0A382YGT0-F1
#
_entry.id   AF-A0A382YGT0-F1
#
_cell.length_a   1.000
_cell.length_b   1.000
_cell.length_c   1.000
_cell.angle_alpha   90.00
_cell.angle_beta   90.00
_cell.angle_gamma   90.00
#
_symmetry.space_group_name_H-M   'P 1'
#
loop_
_entity.id
_entity.type
_entity.pdbx_description
1 polymer ?
#
loop_
_entity_poly.entity_id
_entity_poly.type
_entity_poly.pdbx_seq_one_letter_code
_entity_poly.pdbx_strand_id
1 'polypeptide(L)'
;MEWVIGAVVFFILYYRFMVKHGSLEFWKLAQATEQNQKNAYHLFTSSSAWHVSDNNSGTKKPADSKNWDGPFKFRAPDGRLLTMYGKVGEYEKTQEEFIKRNK
;
A
#
# COMPACT_ATOMS: atom_id res chain seq x y z
N MET A 1 -26.60 -6.16 -27.18
CA MET A 1 -26.39 -5.24 -26.04
C MET A 1 -25.78 -5.94 -24.82
N GLU A 2 -26.00 -7.25 -24.63
CA GLU A 2 -25.50 -8.02 -23.47
C GLU A 2 -23.95 -8.14 -23.41
N TRP A 3 -23.28 -8.24 -24.56
CA TRP A 3 -21.81 -8.29 -24.63
C TRP A 3 -21.12 -7.00 -24.16
N VAL A 4 -21.78 -5.85 -24.35
CA VAL A 4 -21.26 -4.54 -23.90
C VAL A 4 -21.33 -4.46 -22.37
N ILE A 5 -22.41 -4.97 -21.77
CA ILE A 5 -22.56 -5.03 -20.31
C ILE A 5 -21.50 -5.96 -19.73
N GLY A 6 -21.28 -7.13 -20.34
CA GLY A 6 -20.22 -8.05 -19.94
C GLY A 6 -18.83 -7.42 -19.99
N ALA A 7 -18.50 -6.69 -21.06
CA ALA A 7 -17.24 -5.99 -21.20
C ALA A 7 -17.05 -4.87 -20.17
N VAL A 8 -18.11 -4.09 -19.87
CA VAL A 8 -18.08 -3.04 -18.85
C VAL A 8 -17.91 -3.63 -17.45
N VAL A 9 -18.63 -4.69 -17.11
CA VAL A 9 -18.48 -5.38 -15.81
C VAL A 9 -17.09 -5.99 -15.68
N PHE A 10 -16.58 -6.63 -16.74
CA PHE A 10 -15.23 -7.19 -16.77
C PHE A 10 -14.18 -6.09 -16.62
N PHE A 11 -14.35 -4.95 -17.29
CA PHE A 11 -13.44 -3.80 -17.16
C PHE A 11 -13.45 -3.22 -15.75
N ILE A 12 -14.63 -3.08 -15.11
CA ILE A 12 -14.74 -2.60 -13.72
C ILE A 12 -14.08 -3.59 -12.76
N LEU A 13 -14.31 -4.90 -12.94
CA LEU A 13 -13.69 -5.93 -12.11
C LEU A 13 -12.17 -6.00 -12.34
N TYR A 14 -11.73 -5.88 -13.59
CA TYR A 14 -10.33 -5.85 -13.97
C TYR A 14 -9.61 -4.62 -13.41
N TYR A 15 -10.21 -3.44 -13.53
CA TYR A 15 -9.69 -2.21 -12.95
C TYR A 15 -9.65 -2.31 -11.43
N ARG A 16 -10.73 -2.75 -10.79
CA ARG A 16 -10.76 -3.00 -9.33
C ARG A 16 -9.78 -4.07 -8.89
N PHE A 17 -9.40 -5.02 -9.74
CA PHE A 17 -8.44 -6.08 -9.43
C PHE A 17 -6.99 -5.61 -9.65
N MET A 18 -6.72 -4.82 -10.69
CA MET A 18 -5.37 -4.32 -10.97
C MET A 18 -4.95 -3.18 -10.03
N VAL A 19 -5.91 -2.38 -9.56
CA VAL A 19 -5.67 -1.38 -8.50
C VAL A 19 -5.37 -2.02 -7.14
N LYS A 20 -5.62 -3.34 -6.96
CA LYS A 20 -5.39 -4.03 -5.66
C LYS A 20 -3.94 -4.14 -5.25
N HIS A 21 -2.98 -3.89 -6.12
CA HIS A 21 -1.57 -3.98 -5.75
C HIS A 21 -1.03 -2.56 -5.65
N GLY A 22 -0.74 -2.13 -4.42
CA GLY A 22 -0.48 -0.75 -4.01
C GLY A 22 0.16 0.19 -5.05
N SER A 23 -0.27 1.45 -5.03
CA SER A 23 0.03 2.44 -6.07
C SER A 23 1.54 2.62 -6.30
N LEU A 24 1.98 2.33 -7.53
CA LEU A 24 3.36 2.57 -7.97
C LEU A 24 3.73 4.06 -7.86
N GLU A 25 2.76 4.96 -8.06
CA GLU A 25 2.92 6.41 -7.86
C GLU A 25 3.20 6.73 -6.39
N PHE A 26 2.46 6.10 -5.46
CA PHE A 26 2.72 6.24 -4.02
C PHE A 26 4.15 5.84 -3.67
N TRP A 27 4.61 4.67 -4.12
CA TRP A 27 5.95 4.19 -3.78
C TRP A 27 7.08 5.05 -4.34
N LYS A 28 6.88 5.59 -5.55
CA LYS A 28 7.80 6.57 -6.14
C LYS A 28 7.84 7.84 -5.30
N LEU A 29 6.67 8.39 -4.97
CA LEU A 29 6.55 9.63 -4.22
C LEU A 29 7.13 9.50 -2.80
N ALA A 30 6.83 8.38 -2.13
CA ALA A 30 7.29 8.05 -0.79
C ALA A 30 8.82 7.90 -0.70
N GLN A 31 9.50 7.60 -1.81
CA GLN A 31 10.97 7.50 -1.87
C GLN A 31 11.64 8.64 -2.64
N ALA A 32 10.87 9.58 -3.19
CA ALA A 32 11.40 10.66 -4.03
C ALA A 32 12.23 11.68 -3.24
N THR A 33 11.82 11.97 -2.00
CA THR A 33 12.47 12.97 -1.14
C THR A 33 12.54 12.48 0.30
N GLU A 34 13.51 12.97 1.08
CA GLU A 34 13.64 12.62 2.50
C GLU A 34 12.38 13.03 3.30
N GLN A 35 11.75 14.16 2.94
CA GLN A 35 10.52 14.60 3.58
C GLN A 35 9.36 13.63 3.30
N ASN A 36 9.19 13.18 2.06
CA ASN A 36 8.16 12.21 1.72
C ASN A 36 8.43 10.86 2.38
N GLN A 37 9.70 10.49 2.52
CA GLN A 37 10.11 9.27 3.21
C GLN A 37 9.75 9.33 4.70
N LYS A 38 9.95 10.47 5.36
CA LYS A 38 9.50 10.71 6.75
C LYS A 38 7.98 10.68 6.87
N ASN A 39 7.27 11.34 5.95
CA ASN A 39 5.81 11.36 5.94
C ASN A 39 5.23 9.94 5.73
N ALA A 40 5.83 9.16 4.82
CA ALA A 40 5.42 7.78 4.56
C ALA A 40 5.71 6.88 5.77
N TYR A 41 6.88 7.03 6.39
CA TYR A 41 7.21 6.32 7.64
C TYR A 41 6.21 6.63 8.76
N HIS A 42 5.85 7.91 8.92
CA HIS A 42 4.82 8.31 9.87
C HIS A 42 3.46 7.70 9.53
N LEU A 43 3.06 7.68 8.25
CA LEU A 43 1.82 7.04 7.81
C LEU A 43 1.78 5.56 8.22
N PHE A 44 2.85 4.82 7.96
CA PHE A 44 2.91 3.39 8.24
C PHE A 44 2.89 3.05 9.74
N THR A 45 3.42 3.93 10.58
CA THR A 45 3.49 3.71 12.03
C THR A 45 2.31 4.29 12.81
N SER A 46 1.63 5.30 12.25
CA SER A 46 0.47 5.95 12.89
C SER A 46 -0.88 5.39 12.45
N SER A 47 -0.96 4.74 11.29
CA SER A 47 -2.22 4.21 10.75
C SER A 47 -2.40 2.73 11.07
N SER A 48 -3.59 2.36 11.56
CA SER A 48 -3.99 0.96 11.75
C SER A 48 -4.19 0.19 10.44
N ALA A 49 -4.18 0.89 9.30
CA ALA A 49 -4.23 0.26 7.97
C ALA A 49 -2.92 -0.46 7.61
N TRP A 50 -1.86 -0.25 8.38
CA TRP A 50 -0.54 -0.81 8.13
C TRP A 50 -0.07 -1.66 9.30
N HIS A 51 0.55 -2.78 8.97
CA HIS A 51 1.30 -3.60 9.91
C HIS A 51 2.77 -3.54 9.52
N VAL A 52 3.59 -2.92 10.37
CA VAL A 52 5.03 -2.73 10.12
C VAL A 52 5.83 -3.70 10.98
N SER A 53 6.68 -4.47 10.32
CA SER A 53 7.69 -5.29 10.95
C SER A 53 9.07 -4.71 10.67
N ASP A 54 9.81 -4.45 11.73
CA ASP A 54 11.25 -4.26 11.64
C ASP A 54 11.90 -5.62 11.35
N ASN A 55 12.78 -5.67 10.36
CA ASN A 55 13.31 -6.91 9.76
C ASN A 55 14.12 -7.77 10.75
N ASN A 56 14.40 -7.29 11.96
CA ASN A 56 15.16 -8.01 12.98
C ASN A 56 14.37 -9.06 13.78
N SER A 57 13.04 -9.12 13.69
CA SER A 57 12.23 -10.00 14.55
C SER A 57 11.46 -11.11 13.83
N GLY A 58 11.60 -11.26 12.52
CA GLY A 58 10.96 -12.36 11.79
C GLY A 58 9.43 -12.34 11.89
N THR A 59 8.81 -11.16 12.00
CA THR A 59 7.36 -11.06 12.17
C THR A 59 6.64 -11.69 10.99
N LYS A 60 5.84 -12.70 11.30
CA LYS A 60 5.02 -13.41 10.34
C LYS A 60 3.89 -12.49 9.88
N LYS A 61 3.49 -12.64 8.60
CA LYS A 61 2.26 -12.04 8.07
C LYS A 61 1.13 -12.20 9.10
N PRO A 62 0.31 -11.16 9.36
CA PRO A 62 -0.81 -11.28 10.29
C PRO A 62 -1.65 -12.52 9.97
N ALA A 63 -2.12 -13.22 11.02
CA ALA A 63 -2.81 -14.52 10.90
C ALA A 63 -3.99 -14.48 9.92
N ASP A 64 -4.68 -13.34 9.83
CA ASP A 64 -5.75 -13.03 8.88
C ASP A 64 -5.24 -12.72 7.45
N SER A 65 -4.36 -13.57 6.92
CA SER A 65 -3.61 -13.33 5.68
C SER A 65 -4.43 -12.93 4.44
N LYS A 66 -5.75 -13.20 4.41
CA LYS A 66 -6.67 -12.81 3.32
C LYS A 66 -6.99 -11.31 3.31
N ASN A 67 -6.88 -10.64 4.45
CA ASN A 67 -7.19 -9.21 4.60
C ASN A 67 -5.95 -8.32 4.51
N TRP A 68 -4.78 -8.90 4.23
CA TRP A 68 -3.51 -8.20 4.22
C TRP A 68 -2.77 -8.44 2.90
N ASP A 69 -2.46 -7.35 2.20
CA ASP A 69 -1.59 -7.31 1.04
C ASP A 69 -0.14 -7.08 1.44
N GLY A 70 0.77 -7.60 0.60
CA GLY A 70 2.22 -7.57 0.82
C GLY A 70 2.84 -8.97 0.85
N PRO A 71 4.10 -9.10 1.30
CA PRO A 71 4.90 -8.06 1.95
C PRO A 71 5.35 -6.94 1.00
N PHE A 72 5.24 -5.70 1.45
CA PHE A 72 5.88 -4.54 0.83
C PHE A 72 7.19 -4.22 1.54
N LYS A 73 8.14 -3.66 0.81
CA LYS A 73 9.45 -3.25 1.32
C LYS A 73 9.57 -1.74 1.22
N PHE A 74 9.95 -1.11 2.33
CA PHE A 74 10.14 0.33 2.40
C PHE A 74 11.42 0.65 3.16
N ARG A 75 12.21 1.59 2.63
CA ARG A 75 13.40 2.08 3.34
C ARG A 75 13.00 3.23 4.26
N ALA A 76 13.17 3.06 5.56
CA ALA A 76 12.94 4.11 6.54
C ALA A 76 14.00 5.23 6.42
N PRO A 77 13.69 6.46 6.90
CA PRO A 77 14.63 7.58 6.87
C PRO A 77 15.95 7.31 7.59
N ASP A 78 15.95 6.43 8.60
CA ASP A 78 17.15 5.99 9.33
C ASP A 78 17.91 4.86 8.62
N GLY A 79 17.53 4.53 7.39
CA GLY A 79 18.21 3.56 6.54
C GLY A 79 17.75 2.11 6.71
N ARG A 80 16.90 1.82 7.72
CA ARG A 80 16.37 0.47 7.96
C ARG A 80 15.43 0.03 6.82
N LEU A 81 15.47 -1.25 6.48
CA LEU A 81 14.50 -1.85 5.56
C LEU A 81 13.32 -2.41 6.35
N LEU A 82 12.17 -1.79 6.21
CA LEU A 82 10.92 -2.24 6.83
C LEU A 82 10.20 -3.22 5.93
N THR A 83 9.59 -4.22 6.55
CA THR A 83 8.61 -5.09 5.89
C THR A 83 7.24 -4.68 6.38
N MET A 84 6.32 -4.38 5.46
CA MET A 84 4.98 -3.94 5.84
C MET A 84 3.89 -4.69 5.09
N TYR A 85 2.74 -4.81 5.73
CA TYR A 85 1.54 -5.36 5.15
C TYR A 85 0.43 -4.31 5.23
N GLY A 86 -0.30 -4.12 4.13
CA GLY A 86 -1.42 -3.18 4.06
C GLY A 86 -2.74 -3.93 4.21
N LYS A 87 -3.66 -3.42 5.03
CA LYS A 87 -4.99 -4.01 5.20
C LYS A 87 -5.89 -3.67 4.01
N VAL A 88 -6.29 -4.68 3.26
CA VAL A 88 -7.03 -4.56 1.99
C VAL A 88 -8.31 -3.75 2.18
N GLY A 89 -8.53 -2.76 1.32
CA GLY A 89 -9.64 -1.81 1.38
C GLY A 89 -9.39 -0.57 2.25
N GLU A 90 -8.36 -0.59 3.10
CA GLU A 90 -7.97 0.54 3.95
C GLU A 90 -6.63 1.15 3.50
N TYR A 91 -5.63 0.31 3.23
CA TYR A 91 -4.29 0.80 2.90
C TYR A 91 -4.27 1.57 1.58
N GLU A 92 -5.07 1.16 0.59
CA GLU A 92 -5.19 1.84 -0.70
C GLU A 92 -5.66 3.29 -0.51
N LYS A 93 -6.64 3.52 0.38
CA LYS A 93 -7.13 4.88 0.69
C LYS A 93 -6.04 5.73 1.30
N THR A 94 -5.26 5.15 2.23
CA THR A 94 -4.14 5.88 2.85
C THR A 94 -3.04 6.22 1.84
N GLN A 95 -2.82 5.40 0.81
CA GLN A 95 -1.90 5.70 -0.29
C GLN A 95 -2.43 6.83 -1.18
N GLU A 96 -3.72 6.80 -1.54
CA GLU A 96 -4.34 7.87 -2.33
C GLU A 96 -4.31 9.21 -1.60
N GLU A 97 -4.62 9.24 -0.29
CA GLU A 97 -4.53 10.44 0.53
C GLU A 97 -3.08 10.95 0.62
N PHE A 98 -2.11 10.06 0.74
CA PHE A 98 -0.70 10.44 0.74
C PHE A 98 -0.29 11.09 -0.58
N ILE A 99 -0.68 10.51 -1.71
CA ILE A 99 -0.42 11.10 -3.04
C ILE A 99 -1.03 12.49 -3.12
N LYS A 100 -2.31 12.66 -2.75
CA LYS A 100 -3.00 13.97 -2.81
C LYS A 100 -2.32 15.05 -1.95
N ARG A 101 -1.70 14.68 -0.83
CA ARG A 101 -1.04 15.63 0.09
C ARG A 101 0.40 16.00 -0.30
N ASN A 102 1.06 15.16 -1.10
CA ASN A 102 2.50 15.29 -1.39
C ASN A 102 2.79 15.39 -2.91
N LYS A 103 1.75 15.61 -3.72
CA LYS A 103 1.78 15.91 -5.15
C LYS A 103 1.64 17.41 -5.35
#